data_AF-A0A8J4YBX1-F1
#
_entry.id   AF-A0A8J4YBX1-F1
#
_cell.length_a   1.000
_cell.length_b   1.000
_cell.length_c   1.000
_cell.angle_alpha   90.00
_cell.angle_beta   90.00
_cell.angle_gamma   90.00
#
_symmetry.space_group_name_H-M   'P 1'
#
loop_
_entity.id
_entity.type
_entity.pdbx_description
1 polymer ?
#
loop_
_entity_poly.entity_id
_entity_poly.type
_entity_poly.pdbx_seq_one_letter_code
_entity_poly.pdbx_strand_id
1 'polypeptide(L)'
;MTDRHYHTFLSRYVECEVLRSFLMELLEVVDKAVKEPVFRCDWAEMILLQNSVLVKVLQQCSRIISDRLLDPFVEEVWSKIFHTSINFISQPSLQLETFSRSKRNKILSRYKDMRRETALGVKGLWFSLGINKIRFVAGRECRGSLVGPFLMMTMLPDTELRKATIPIFFDMMQCEFYHTRHRMKENEVPKIKQLENEMLEKLDHLVEKGHGDEHYRDMFKTLIGSLCQGHATLCDTGRRLVSTVTHLLDRLLQYRTHHEHTG
;
A
#
# COMPACT_ATOMS: atom_id res chain seq x y z
N MET A 1 25.42 0.33 -13.06
CA MET A 1 25.09 -1.09 -13.30
C MET A 1 24.09 -1.16 -14.45
N THR A 2 24.22 -2.13 -15.37
CA THR A 2 23.32 -2.34 -16.52
C THR A 2 22.45 -3.57 -16.28
N ASP A 3 21.33 -3.72 -17.00
CA ASP A 3 20.43 -4.89 -16.87
C ASP A 3 21.16 -6.22 -17.05
N ARG A 4 22.15 -6.28 -17.94
CA ARG A 4 23.03 -7.46 -18.11
C ARG A 4 23.79 -7.85 -16.84
N HIS A 5 24.23 -6.88 -16.03
CA HIS A 5 24.91 -7.16 -14.77
C HIS A 5 23.95 -7.76 -13.74
N TYR A 6 22.70 -7.27 -13.70
CA TYR A 6 21.66 -7.85 -12.85
C TYR A 6 21.30 -9.27 -13.27
N HIS A 7 21.11 -9.54 -14.56
CA HIS A 7 20.86 -10.90 -15.04
C HIS A 7 21.98 -11.87 -14.68
N THR A 8 23.25 -11.45 -14.83
CA THR A 8 24.42 -12.28 -14.50
C THR A 8 24.56 -12.51 -12.99
N PHE A 9 24.15 -11.54 -12.18
CA PHE A 9 24.10 -11.71 -10.72
C PHE A 9 22.97 -12.67 -10.32
N LEU A 10 21.78 -12.48 -10.87
CA LEU A 10 20.60 -13.30 -10.57
C LEU A 10 20.70 -14.73 -11.10
N SER A 11 21.50 -14.98 -12.15
CA SER A 11 21.74 -16.34 -12.65
C SER A 11 22.49 -17.23 -11.65
N ARG A 12 23.08 -16.64 -10.60
CA ARG A 12 23.71 -17.38 -9.49
C ARG A 12 22.68 -17.96 -8.52
N TYR A 13 21.45 -17.46 -8.54
CA TYR A 13 20.34 -17.91 -7.71
C TYR A 13 19.46 -18.87 -8.53
N VAL A 14 19.94 -20.10 -8.65
CA VAL A 14 19.20 -21.20 -9.30
C VAL A 14 18.13 -21.74 -8.36
N GLU A 15 18.42 -21.78 -7.06
CA GLU A 15 17.51 -22.27 -6.03
C GLU A 15 16.60 -21.16 -5.49
N CYS A 16 15.29 -21.42 -5.48
CA CYS A 16 14.27 -20.50 -4.98
C CYS A 16 14.51 -20.11 -3.52
N GLU A 17 14.97 -21.05 -2.69
CA GLU A 17 15.24 -20.84 -1.27
C GLU A 17 16.37 -19.83 -1.02
N VAL A 18 17.45 -19.89 -1.81
CA VAL A 18 18.59 -18.96 -1.68
C VAL A 18 18.16 -17.56 -2.12
N LEU A 19 17.36 -17.46 -3.18
CA LEU A 19 16.79 -16.19 -3.64
C LEU A 19 15.85 -15.58 -2.59
N ARG A 20 14.99 -16.41 -1.98
CA ARG A 20 14.08 -16.01 -0.90
C ARG A 20 14.86 -15.40 0.25
N SER A 21 15.85 -16.11 0.79
CA SER A 21 16.64 -15.65 1.94
C SER A 21 17.36 -14.34 1.64
N PHE A 22 17.99 -14.23 0.46
CA PHE A 22 18.65 -13.00 0.04
C PHE A 22 17.69 -11.81 -0.03
N LEU A 23 16.50 -11.99 -0.63
CA LEU A 23 15.51 -10.90 -0.73
C LEU A 23 14.96 -10.51 0.63
N MET A 24 14.72 -11.47 1.53
CA MET A 24 14.28 -11.17 2.89
C MET A 24 15.32 -10.36 3.66
N GLU A 25 16.59 -10.75 3.60
CA GLU A 25 17.70 -10.01 4.22
C GLU A 25 17.86 -8.61 3.62
N LEU A 26 17.79 -8.49 2.30
CA LEU A 26 17.90 -7.20 1.62
C LEU A 26 16.75 -6.27 2.01
N LEU A 27 15.51 -6.76 2.04
CA LEU A 27 14.35 -5.97 2.46
C LEU A 27 14.40 -5.60 3.94
N GLU A 28 14.99 -6.44 4.79
CA GLU A 28 15.24 -6.12 6.19
C GLU A 28 16.25 -4.96 6.34
N VAL A 29 17.31 -4.95 5.53
CA VAL A 29 18.27 -3.83 5.49
C VAL A 29 17.56 -2.54 5.03
N VAL A 30 16.67 -2.61 4.04
CA VAL A 30 15.87 -1.47 3.60
C VAL A 30 14.94 -0.97 4.72
N ASP A 31 14.22 -1.87 5.40
CA ASP A 31 13.35 -1.51 6.51
C ASP A 31 14.11 -0.82 7.64
N LYS A 32 15.29 -1.35 8.01
CA LYS A 32 16.16 -0.73 9.02
C LYS A 32 16.60 0.67 8.59
N ALA A 33 17.02 0.82 7.33
CA ALA A 33 17.42 2.12 6.78
C ALA A 33 16.27 3.16 6.81
N VAL A 34 15.01 2.71 6.68
CA VAL A 34 13.82 3.58 6.74
C VAL A 34 13.42 3.92 8.18
N LYS A 35 13.45 2.93 9.08
CA LYS A 35 13.00 3.07 10.47
C LYS A 35 14.03 3.76 11.37
N GLU A 36 15.30 3.51 11.11
CA GLU A 36 16.43 3.98 11.90
C GLU A 36 17.32 4.85 10.98
N PRO A 37 17.10 6.18 10.95
CA PRO A 37 17.86 7.06 10.09
C PRO A 37 19.36 6.98 10.42
N VAL A 38 20.15 6.50 9.47
CA VAL A 38 21.61 6.41 9.59
C VAL A 38 22.24 7.80 9.72
N PHE A 39 21.61 8.79 9.10
CA PHE A 39 22.04 10.19 9.12
C PHE A 39 21.18 11.00 10.10
N ARG A 40 21.78 12.04 10.66
CA ARG A 40 21.04 13.03 11.47
C ARG A 40 19.94 13.70 10.64
N CYS A 41 18.85 14.09 11.29
CA CYS A 41 17.66 14.64 10.61
C CYS A 41 17.91 15.95 9.83
N ASP A 42 18.96 16.70 10.17
CA ASP A 42 19.41 17.90 9.50
C ASP A 42 20.20 17.62 8.20
N TRP A 43 20.64 16.38 7.97
CA TRP A 43 21.41 15.97 6.79
C TRP A 43 20.50 15.60 5.62
N ALA A 44 19.60 16.52 5.26
CA ALA A 44 18.54 16.27 4.29
C ALA A 44 19.05 15.80 2.92
N GLU A 45 20.19 16.29 2.45
CA GLU A 45 20.75 15.87 1.15
C GLU A 45 21.21 14.40 1.16
N MET A 46 21.82 13.94 2.26
CA MET A 46 22.23 12.54 2.43
C MET A 46 21.03 11.62 2.56
N ILE A 47 20.03 12.01 3.36
CA ILE A 47 18.78 11.25 3.53
C ILE A 47 18.05 11.10 2.20
N LEU A 48 17.92 12.18 1.42
CA LEU A 48 17.26 12.13 0.12
C LEU A 48 18.05 11.32 -0.92
N LEU A 49 19.38 11.40 -0.89
CA LEU A 49 20.23 10.58 -1.76
C LEU A 49 20.06 9.09 -1.42
N GLN A 50 20.11 8.72 -0.13
CA GLN A 50 19.85 7.37 0.34
C GLN A 50 18.48 6.89 -0.13
N ASN A 51 17.42 7.68 0.10
CA ASN A 51 16.07 7.35 -0.34
C ASN A 51 15.98 7.14 -1.85
N SER A 52 16.67 7.96 -2.66
CA SER A 52 16.69 7.78 -4.12
C SER A 52 17.35 6.47 -4.56
N VAL A 53 18.29 5.94 -3.78
CA VAL A 53 18.88 4.61 -3.99
C VAL A 53 17.91 3.52 -3.53
N LEU A 54 17.26 3.69 -2.38
CA LEU A 54 16.28 2.74 -1.85
C LEU A 54 15.08 2.55 -2.79
N VAL A 55 14.58 3.61 -3.45
CA VAL A 55 13.56 3.48 -4.50
C VAL A 55 13.99 2.49 -5.58
N LYS A 56 15.23 2.62 -6.08
CA LYS A 56 15.76 1.73 -7.12
C LYS A 56 15.91 0.30 -6.62
N VAL A 57 16.33 0.11 -5.37
CA VAL A 57 16.40 -1.23 -4.74
C VAL A 57 15.01 -1.85 -4.67
N LEU A 58 14.01 -1.13 -4.16
CA LEU A 58 12.63 -1.61 -4.06
C LEU A 58 12.04 -1.96 -5.44
N GLN A 59 12.32 -1.15 -6.46
CA GLN A 59 11.89 -1.45 -7.83
C GLN A 59 12.52 -2.73 -8.39
N GLN A 60 13.82 -2.94 -8.16
CA GLN A 60 14.49 -4.16 -8.62
C GLN A 60 13.97 -5.38 -7.86
N CYS A 61 13.82 -5.29 -6.54
CA CYS A 61 13.19 -6.35 -5.75
C CYS A 61 11.78 -6.66 -6.27
N SER A 62 10.98 -5.63 -6.56
CA SER A 62 9.62 -5.80 -7.06
C SER A 62 9.58 -6.60 -8.37
N ARG A 63 10.47 -6.27 -9.32
CA ARG A 63 10.59 -7.01 -10.59
C ARG A 63 10.99 -8.46 -10.36
N ILE A 64 12.03 -8.70 -9.57
CA ILE A 64 12.53 -10.06 -9.28
C ILE A 64 11.44 -10.90 -8.60
N ILE A 65 10.72 -10.33 -7.63
CA ILE A 65 9.66 -11.01 -6.89
C ILE A 65 8.51 -11.39 -7.84
N SER A 66 8.04 -10.44 -8.66
CA SER A 66 6.99 -10.71 -9.66
C SER A 66 7.40 -11.77 -10.68
N ASP A 67 8.66 -11.75 -11.14
CA ASP A 67 9.13 -12.63 -12.21
C ASP A 67 9.48 -14.05 -11.72
N ARG A 68 9.97 -14.19 -10.49
CA ARG A 68 10.61 -15.44 -10.02
C ARG A 68 9.91 -16.09 -8.83
N LEU A 69 9.05 -15.37 -8.10
CA LEU A 69 8.45 -15.85 -6.84
C LEU A 69 6.91 -15.85 -6.87
N LEU A 70 6.31 -15.77 -8.06
CA LEU A 70 4.88 -15.95 -8.25
C LEU A 70 4.50 -17.44 -8.37
N ASP A 71 5.36 -18.25 -8.97
CA ASP A 71 5.20 -19.70 -9.14
C ASP A 71 6.56 -20.43 -9.02
N PRO A 72 6.83 -21.16 -7.91
CA PRO A 72 5.96 -21.33 -6.75
C PRO A 72 5.78 -20.02 -5.96
N PHE A 73 4.59 -19.83 -5.40
CA PHE A 73 4.26 -18.61 -4.65
C PHE A 73 4.94 -18.55 -3.27
N VAL A 74 5.76 -17.53 -3.04
CA VAL A 74 6.51 -17.34 -1.78
C VAL A 74 5.93 -16.18 -0.95
N GLU A 75 4.84 -16.47 -0.23
CA GLU A 75 3.99 -15.49 0.46
C GLU A 75 4.75 -14.50 1.38
N GLU A 76 5.74 -14.99 2.12
CA GLU A 76 6.51 -14.18 3.07
C GLU A 76 7.25 -13.02 2.39
N VAL A 77 7.87 -13.27 1.22
CA VAL A 77 8.61 -12.25 0.47
C VAL A 77 7.66 -11.22 -0.11
N TRP A 78 6.51 -11.65 -0.63
CA TRP A 78 5.45 -10.76 -1.10
C TRP A 78 4.95 -9.86 0.03
N SER A 79 4.62 -10.44 1.18
CA SER A 79 4.23 -9.68 2.37
C SER A 79 5.31 -8.66 2.75
N LYS A 80 6.58 -9.08 2.81
CA LYS A 80 7.70 -8.22 3.17
C LYS A 80 7.85 -7.04 2.20
N ILE A 81 7.86 -7.26 0.88
CA ILE A 81 8.02 -6.15 -0.08
C ILE A 81 6.88 -5.14 0.00
N PHE A 82 5.63 -5.57 0.21
CA PHE A 82 4.50 -4.65 0.41
C PHE A 82 4.71 -3.78 1.65
N HIS A 83 4.99 -4.40 2.79
CA HIS A 83 5.20 -3.67 4.05
C HIS A 83 6.40 -2.72 3.97
N THR A 84 7.56 -3.19 3.48
CA THR A 84 8.76 -2.38 3.34
C THR A 84 8.54 -1.20 2.41
N SER A 85 7.86 -1.40 1.28
CA SER A 85 7.57 -0.32 0.33
C SER A 85 6.60 0.70 0.91
N ILE A 86 5.56 0.25 1.60
CA ILE A 86 4.57 1.14 2.23
C ILE A 86 5.21 1.92 3.39
N ASN A 87 6.04 1.28 4.23
CA ASN A 87 6.83 1.95 5.27
C ASN A 87 7.75 3.02 4.67
N PHE A 88 8.42 2.70 3.56
CA PHE A 88 9.26 3.65 2.83
C PHE A 88 8.48 4.88 2.37
N ILE A 89 7.28 4.70 1.81
CA ILE A 89 6.43 5.81 1.34
C ILE A 89 5.95 6.67 2.52
N SER A 90 5.60 6.05 3.64
CA SER A 90 5.05 6.73 4.83
C SER A 90 6.09 7.37 5.74
N GLN A 91 7.39 7.22 5.47
CA GLN A 91 8.43 7.76 6.34
C GLN A 91 8.40 9.30 6.43
N PRO A 92 8.75 9.91 7.58
CA PRO A 92 8.69 11.36 7.77
C PRO A 92 9.51 12.17 6.75
N SER A 93 10.67 11.64 6.34
CA SER A 93 11.59 12.32 5.42
C SER A 93 11.02 12.53 4.01
N LEU A 94 9.95 11.81 3.66
CA LEU A 94 9.26 11.90 2.38
C LEU A 94 7.91 12.61 2.45
N GLN A 95 7.44 13.03 3.64
CA GLN A 95 6.19 13.78 3.79
C GLN A 95 6.38 15.25 3.41
N LEU A 96 6.44 15.50 2.10
CA LEU A 96 6.80 16.78 1.50
C LEU A 96 5.91 17.95 1.93
N GLU A 97 4.66 17.66 2.26
CA GLU A 97 3.66 18.58 2.81
C GLU A 97 4.11 19.26 4.10
N THR A 98 4.97 18.60 4.89
CA THR A 98 5.52 19.14 6.15
C THR A 98 6.67 20.12 5.94
N PHE A 99 7.27 20.15 4.74
CA PHE A 99 8.40 21.01 4.43
C PHE A 99 7.97 22.38 3.88
N SER A 100 8.84 23.38 4.05
CA SER A 100 8.68 24.69 3.43
C SER A 100 8.57 24.58 1.91
N ARG A 101 7.83 25.51 1.29
CA ARG A 101 7.62 25.53 -0.17
C ARG A 101 8.94 25.51 -0.96
N SER A 102 9.96 26.24 -0.50
CA SER A 102 11.28 26.27 -1.15
C SER A 102 11.97 24.91 -1.10
N LYS A 103 12.02 24.27 0.09
CA LYS A 103 12.60 22.92 0.25
C LYS A 103 11.86 21.90 -0.60
N ARG A 104 10.52 21.90 -0.55
CA ARG A 104 9.67 21.02 -1.37
C ARG A 104 9.97 21.15 -2.86
N ASN A 105 10.02 22.38 -3.37
CA ASN A 105 10.29 22.63 -4.79
C ASN A 105 11.69 22.14 -5.22
N LYS A 106 12.72 22.35 -4.38
CA LYS A 106 14.08 21.84 -4.63
C LYS A 106 14.14 20.32 -4.65
N ILE A 107 13.39 19.65 -3.77
CA ILE A 107 13.31 18.17 -3.75
C ILE A 107 12.63 17.67 -5.02
N LEU A 108 11.46 18.21 -5.36
CA LEU A 108 10.68 17.79 -6.52
C LEU A 108 11.41 18.03 -7.84
N SER A 109 12.20 19.11 -7.95
CA SER A 109 12.97 19.36 -9.18
C SER A 109 14.08 18.33 -9.38
N ARG A 110 14.76 17.90 -8.31
CA ARG A 110 15.90 16.98 -8.36
C ARG A 110 15.51 15.50 -8.34
N TYR A 111 14.60 15.11 -7.45
CA TYR A 111 14.27 13.71 -7.16
C TYR A 111 12.86 13.30 -7.58
N LYS A 112 12.02 14.25 -8.03
CA LYS A 112 10.56 14.04 -8.17
C LYS A 112 9.94 13.64 -6.82
N ASP A 113 8.69 13.16 -6.83
CA ASP A 113 8.06 12.60 -5.64
C ASP A 113 8.30 11.08 -5.60
N MET A 114 9.30 10.67 -4.81
CA MET A 114 9.68 9.28 -4.63
C MET A 114 8.53 8.42 -4.05
N ARG A 115 7.58 9.01 -3.31
CA ARG A 115 6.41 8.28 -2.80
C ARG A 115 5.52 7.82 -3.93
N ARG A 116 5.30 8.69 -4.93
CA ARG A 116 4.46 8.37 -6.10
C ARG A 116 5.07 7.23 -6.92
N GLU A 117 6.37 7.30 -7.17
CA GLU A 117 7.10 6.28 -7.92
C GLU A 117 7.02 4.91 -7.23
N THR A 118 7.30 4.85 -5.91
CA THR A 118 7.19 3.60 -5.14
C THR A 118 5.74 3.11 -5.04
N ALA A 119 4.76 4.00 -4.86
CA ALA A 119 3.34 3.63 -4.80
C ALA A 119 2.83 3.01 -6.10
N LEU A 120 3.32 3.48 -7.26
CA LEU A 120 3.04 2.85 -8.55
C LEU A 120 3.67 1.45 -8.65
N GLY A 121 4.87 1.26 -8.10
CA GLY A 121 5.50 -0.06 -7.96
C GLY A 121 4.67 -1.01 -7.08
N VAL A 122 4.22 -0.54 -5.92
CA VAL A 122 3.33 -1.29 -5.01
C VAL A 122 2.01 -1.67 -5.70
N LYS A 123 1.41 -0.73 -6.45
CA LYS A 123 0.24 -1.01 -7.27
C LYS A 123 0.53 -2.10 -8.30
N GLY A 124 1.66 -2.02 -9.01
CA GLY A 124 2.07 -3.04 -9.98
C GLY A 124 2.21 -4.42 -9.34
N LEU A 125 2.86 -4.51 -8.19
CA LEU A 125 2.97 -5.74 -7.40
C LEU A 125 1.58 -6.31 -7.07
N TRP A 126 0.67 -5.48 -6.56
CA TRP A 126 -0.69 -5.90 -6.23
C TRP A 126 -1.40 -6.56 -7.42
N PHE A 127 -1.35 -5.93 -8.59
CA PHE A 127 -2.00 -6.48 -9.78
C PHE A 127 -1.30 -7.71 -10.35
N SER A 128 -0.02 -7.92 -10.05
CA SER A 128 0.73 -9.13 -10.45
C SER A 128 0.42 -10.38 -9.61
N LEU A 129 -0.22 -10.25 -8.44
CA LEU A 129 -0.51 -11.37 -7.54
C LEU A 129 -1.48 -12.42 -8.11
N GLY A 130 -2.29 -12.08 -9.13
CA GLY A 130 -3.26 -13.01 -9.72
C GLY A 130 -4.21 -13.63 -8.70
N ILE A 131 -4.33 -14.95 -8.71
CA ILE A 131 -5.20 -15.71 -7.77
C ILE A 131 -4.74 -15.60 -6.30
N ASN A 132 -3.49 -15.21 -6.05
CA ASN A 132 -2.95 -15.10 -4.70
C ASN A 132 -3.41 -13.85 -3.94
N LYS A 133 -4.06 -12.88 -4.61
CA LYS A 133 -4.60 -11.66 -3.97
C LYS A 133 -5.49 -11.96 -2.77
N ILE A 134 -6.33 -13.00 -2.87
CA ILE A 134 -7.26 -13.37 -1.81
C ILE A 134 -6.57 -13.67 -0.47
N ARG A 135 -5.32 -14.16 -0.51
CA ARG A 135 -4.52 -14.46 0.68
C ARG A 135 -4.22 -13.20 1.51
N PHE A 136 -4.12 -12.04 0.85
CA PHE A 136 -3.85 -10.73 1.46
C PHE A 136 -5.10 -9.89 1.74
N VAL A 137 -6.29 -10.33 1.29
CA VAL A 137 -7.58 -9.68 1.59
C VAL A 137 -8.31 -10.42 2.72
N ALA A 138 -8.32 -11.75 2.62
CA ALA A 138 -9.20 -12.66 3.34
C ALA A 138 -8.40 -13.80 4.01
N GLY A 139 -7.12 -13.53 4.34
CA GLY A 139 -6.21 -14.50 4.92
C GLY A 139 -6.76 -15.07 6.24
N ARG A 140 -6.65 -16.39 6.42
CA ARG A 140 -6.97 -17.05 7.68
C ARG A 140 -5.96 -16.56 8.72
N GLU A 141 -6.44 -15.77 9.67
CA GLU A 141 -5.66 -15.05 10.69
C GLU A 141 -5.04 -13.75 10.16
N CYS A 142 -5.50 -12.61 10.70
CA CYS A 142 -5.20 -11.23 10.28
C CYS A 142 -3.71 -10.80 10.33
N ARG A 143 -2.75 -11.72 10.40
CA ARG A 143 -1.31 -11.40 10.36
C ARG A 143 -0.78 -11.12 8.96
N GLY A 144 -1.48 -11.55 7.92
CA GLY A 144 -1.08 -11.37 6.51
C GLY A 144 -1.92 -10.38 5.69
N SER A 145 -2.91 -9.72 6.29
CA SER A 145 -3.77 -8.78 5.55
C SER A 145 -3.01 -7.52 5.12
N LEU A 146 -3.23 -7.09 3.88
CA LEU A 146 -2.67 -5.83 3.37
C LEU A 146 -3.67 -4.66 3.45
N VAL A 147 -4.90 -4.87 3.94
CA VAL A 147 -5.92 -3.81 4.02
C VAL A 147 -5.42 -2.62 4.85
N GLY A 148 -4.89 -2.85 6.05
CA GLY A 148 -4.30 -1.81 6.90
C GLY A 148 -3.10 -1.08 6.25
N PRO A 149 -2.08 -1.81 5.75
CA PRO A 149 -0.98 -1.20 4.99
C PRO A 149 -1.45 -0.34 3.80
N PHE A 150 -2.39 -0.82 2.98
CA PHE A 150 -2.93 -0.04 1.86
C PHE A 150 -3.70 1.20 2.35
N LEU A 151 -4.45 1.10 3.45
CA LEU A 151 -5.11 2.26 4.06
C LEU A 151 -4.08 3.32 4.46
N MET A 152 -3.01 2.92 5.16
CA MET A 152 -1.93 3.84 5.56
C MET A 152 -1.30 4.55 4.35
N MET A 153 -1.02 3.82 3.26
CA MET A 153 -0.47 4.41 2.03
C MET A 153 -1.47 5.39 1.39
N THR A 154 -2.73 5.00 1.24
CA THR A 154 -3.75 5.81 0.55
C THR A 154 -4.15 7.05 1.34
N MET A 155 -3.98 7.05 2.65
CA MET A 155 -4.28 8.20 3.52
C MET A 155 -3.27 9.33 3.42
N LEU A 156 -2.09 9.12 2.83
CA LEU A 156 -1.08 10.17 2.66
C LEU A 156 -1.64 11.36 1.86
N PRO A 157 -1.33 12.61 2.23
CA PRO A 157 -1.91 13.82 1.64
C PRO A 157 -1.27 14.18 0.29
N ASP A 158 -1.28 13.23 -0.64
CA ASP A 158 -0.91 13.43 -2.04
C ASP A 158 -2.05 12.97 -2.96
N THR A 159 -2.61 13.93 -3.71
CA THR A 159 -3.81 13.68 -4.53
C THR A 159 -3.56 12.67 -5.65
N GLU A 160 -2.38 12.70 -6.29
CA GLU A 160 -2.08 11.79 -7.39
C GLU A 160 -1.80 10.37 -6.89
N LEU A 161 -1.14 10.25 -5.74
CA LEU A 161 -0.96 8.98 -5.03
C LEU A 161 -2.32 8.39 -4.65
N ARG A 162 -3.22 9.19 -4.07
CA ARG A 162 -4.60 8.78 -3.74
C ARG A 162 -5.36 8.28 -4.95
N LYS A 163 -5.39 9.06 -6.04
CA LYS A 163 -6.04 8.65 -7.31
C LYS A 163 -5.49 7.32 -7.82
N ALA A 164 -4.19 7.11 -7.73
CA ALA A 164 -3.55 5.91 -8.25
C ALA A 164 -3.84 4.67 -7.39
N THR A 165 -3.91 4.82 -6.06
CA THR A 165 -3.87 3.70 -5.11
C THR A 165 -5.23 3.38 -4.47
N ILE A 166 -6.13 4.36 -4.25
CA ILE A 166 -7.48 4.10 -3.69
C ILE A 166 -8.23 3.00 -4.48
N PRO A 167 -8.21 2.97 -5.83
CA PRO A 167 -8.88 1.92 -6.60
C PRO A 167 -8.46 0.47 -6.28
N ILE A 168 -7.34 0.25 -5.58
CA ILE A 168 -6.92 -1.08 -5.12
C ILE A 168 -7.98 -1.70 -4.21
N PHE A 169 -8.68 -0.92 -3.38
CA PHE A 169 -9.76 -1.44 -2.53
C PHE A 169 -10.94 -1.97 -3.34
N PHE A 170 -11.20 -1.42 -4.52
CA PHE A 170 -12.19 -1.97 -5.44
C PHE A 170 -11.77 -3.33 -6.02
N ASP A 171 -10.48 -3.52 -6.28
CA ASP A 171 -9.94 -4.83 -6.66
C ASP A 171 -9.97 -5.83 -5.49
N MET A 172 -9.70 -5.40 -4.25
CA MET A 172 -9.87 -6.24 -3.06
C MET A 172 -11.33 -6.70 -2.88
N MET A 173 -12.31 -5.80 -3.09
CA MET A 173 -13.73 -6.14 -3.07
C MET A 173 -14.07 -7.22 -4.09
N GLN A 174 -13.59 -7.07 -5.33
CA GLN A 174 -13.78 -8.07 -6.38
C GLN A 174 -13.14 -9.41 -5.99
N CYS A 175 -11.93 -9.39 -5.43
CA CYS A 175 -11.24 -10.61 -5.00
C CYS A 175 -12.08 -11.41 -3.99
N GLU A 176 -12.53 -10.78 -2.90
CA GLU A 176 -13.34 -11.47 -1.90
C GLU A 176 -14.72 -11.88 -2.45
N PHE A 177 -15.36 -11.02 -3.24
CA PHE A 177 -16.68 -11.28 -3.80
C PHE A 177 -16.67 -12.50 -4.72
N TYR A 178 -15.76 -12.56 -5.69
CA TYR A 178 -15.68 -13.68 -6.63
C TYR A 178 -15.19 -14.95 -5.94
N HIS A 179 -14.23 -14.85 -5.02
CA HIS A 179 -13.79 -16.00 -4.23
C HIS A 179 -14.94 -16.60 -3.40
N THR A 180 -15.77 -15.76 -2.81
CA THR A 180 -16.95 -16.18 -2.03
C THR A 180 -18.02 -16.77 -2.94
N ARG A 181 -18.29 -16.15 -4.09
CA ARG A 181 -19.26 -16.63 -5.09
C ARG A 181 -18.95 -18.05 -5.57
N HIS A 182 -17.69 -18.37 -5.82
CA HIS A 182 -17.28 -19.71 -6.28
C HIS A 182 -17.53 -20.82 -5.25
N ARG A 183 -17.76 -20.48 -3.97
CA ARG A 183 -17.98 -21.45 -2.88
C ARG A 183 -19.44 -21.49 -2.41
N MET A 184 -20.30 -20.63 -2.94
CA MET A 184 -21.69 -20.47 -2.53
C MET A 184 -22.67 -21.19 -3.45
N LYS A 185 -23.87 -21.49 -2.93
CA LYS A 185 -25.01 -21.97 -3.72
C LYS A 185 -25.57 -20.84 -4.60
N GLU A 186 -26.21 -21.17 -5.73
CA GLU A 186 -26.70 -20.20 -6.72
C GLU A 186 -27.63 -19.10 -6.17
N ASN A 187 -28.31 -19.35 -5.05
CA ASN A 187 -29.28 -18.41 -4.46
C ASN A 187 -28.70 -17.52 -3.34
N GLU A 188 -27.40 -17.61 -3.03
CA GLU A 188 -26.76 -16.80 -1.99
C GLU A 188 -26.05 -15.59 -2.57
N VAL A 189 -26.21 -14.43 -1.93
CA VAL A 189 -25.50 -13.20 -2.31
C VAL A 189 -24.10 -13.21 -1.68
N PRO A 190 -23.02 -13.19 -2.49
CA PRO A 190 -21.65 -13.15 -1.97
C PRO A 190 -21.43 -11.89 -1.15
N LYS A 191 -20.77 -12.04 0.00
CA LYS A 191 -20.48 -10.95 0.93
C LYS A 191 -18.98 -10.63 0.92
N ILE A 192 -18.64 -9.39 1.24
CA ILE A 192 -17.26 -8.89 1.38
C ILE A 192 -16.93 -8.57 2.84
N LYS A 193 -17.38 -9.45 3.75
CA LYS A 193 -17.37 -9.18 5.20
C LYS A 193 -15.97 -9.08 5.77
N GLN A 194 -15.00 -9.83 5.23
CA GLN A 194 -13.66 -9.84 5.78
C GLN A 194 -12.95 -8.53 5.46
N LEU A 195 -13.02 -8.07 4.20
CA LEU A 195 -12.55 -6.76 3.79
C LEU A 195 -13.25 -5.64 4.55
N GLU A 196 -14.58 -5.69 4.66
CA GLU A 196 -15.35 -4.66 5.37
C GLU A 196 -14.92 -4.57 6.84
N ASN A 197 -14.92 -5.68 7.57
CA ASN A 197 -14.55 -5.69 8.99
C ASN A 197 -13.11 -5.22 9.22
N GLU A 198 -12.15 -5.73 8.44
CA GLU A 198 -10.75 -5.35 8.55
C GLU A 198 -10.55 -3.86 8.22
N MET A 199 -11.23 -3.35 7.18
CA MET A 199 -11.15 -1.94 6.83
C MET A 199 -11.68 -1.06 7.97
N LEU A 200 -12.83 -1.39 8.57
CA LEU A 200 -13.37 -0.63 9.70
C LEU A 200 -12.41 -0.65 10.91
N GLU A 201 -11.93 -1.82 11.31
CA GLU A 201 -10.99 -1.96 12.44
C GLU A 201 -9.70 -1.15 12.23
N LYS A 202 -9.14 -1.17 11.02
CA LYS A 202 -7.90 -0.43 10.73
C LYS A 202 -8.14 1.07 10.58
N LEU A 203 -9.32 1.50 10.11
CA LEU A 203 -9.66 2.92 10.03
C LEU A 203 -9.69 3.57 11.40
N ASP A 204 -10.32 2.92 12.39
CA ASP A 204 -10.36 3.41 13.78
C ASP A 204 -8.95 3.73 14.29
N HIS A 205 -8.05 2.74 14.23
CA HIS A 205 -6.66 2.88 14.72
C HIS A 205 -5.83 3.87 13.92
N LEU A 206 -6.01 3.95 12.60
CA LEU A 206 -5.22 4.84 11.75
C LEU A 206 -5.62 6.30 11.93
N VAL A 207 -6.92 6.60 12.06
CA VAL A 207 -7.39 7.97 12.25
C VAL A 207 -7.00 8.50 13.63
N GLU A 208 -7.07 7.66 14.66
CA GLU A 208 -6.55 7.98 16.01
C GLU A 208 -5.06 8.35 15.99
N LYS A 209 -4.26 7.72 15.13
CA LYS A 209 -2.84 8.03 14.92
C LYS A 209 -2.58 9.27 14.06
N GLY A 210 -3.63 10.00 13.66
CA GLY A 210 -3.52 11.21 12.84
C GLY A 210 -3.44 10.96 11.33
N HIS A 211 -3.70 9.74 10.85
CA HIS A 211 -3.81 9.49 9.41
C HIS A 211 -5.18 9.89 8.86
N GLY A 212 -5.25 10.16 7.56
CA GLY A 212 -6.48 10.50 6.85
C GLY A 212 -6.96 11.93 7.12
N ASP A 213 -7.68 12.48 6.15
CA ASP A 213 -8.27 13.80 6.19
C ASP A 213 -9.61 13.82 5.43
N GLU A 214 -10.31 14.95 5.47
CA GLU A 214 -11.60 15.11 4.77
C GLU A 214 -11.46 14.89 3.26
N HIS A 215 -10.33 15.33 2.67
CA HIS A 215 -10.05 15.13 1.26
C HIS A 215 -9.90 13.64 0.92
N TYR A 216 -9.29 12.83 1.80
CA TYR A 216 -9.17 11.38 1.64
C TYR A 216 -10.56 10.73 1.66
N ARG A 217 -11.40 11.09 2.62
CA ARG A 217 -12.79 10.62 2.70
C ARG A 217 -13.55 10.92 1.40
N ASP A 218 -13.48 12.15 0.91
CA ASP A 218 -14.22 12.58 -0.28
C ASP A 218 -13.70 11.89 -1.56
N MET A 219 -12.38 11.73 -1.67
CA MET A 219 -11.75 10.96 -2.75
C MET A 219 -12.13 9.48 -2.69
N PHE A 220 -12.12 8.86 -1.51
CA PHE A 220 -12.53 7.47 -1.32
C PHE A 220 -13.98 7.27 -1.77
N LYS A 221 -14.90 8.11 -1.27
CA LYS A 221 -16.32 8.09 -1.64
C LYS A 221 -16.52 8.21 -3.15
N THR A 222 -15.82 9.16 -3.78
CA THR A 222 -15.98 9.45 -5.21
C THR A 222 -15.39 8.34 -6.09
N LEU A 223 -14.14 7.94 -5.82
CA LEU A 223 -13.42 6.97 -6.65
C LEU A 223 -14.01 5.57 -6.50
N ILE A 224 -14.23 5.10 -5.28
CA ILE A 224 -14.81 3.77 -5.06
C ILE A 224 -16.29 3.77 -5.45
N GLY A 225 -17.04 4.83 -5.12
CA GLY A 225 -18.46 4.94 -5.48
C GLY A 225 -18.69 4.86 -6.98
N SER A 226 -17.88 5.56 -7.78
CA SER A 226 -17.96 5.51 -9.25
C SER A 226 -17.62 4.13 -9.82
N LEU A 227 -16.57 3.47 -9.29
CA LEU A 227 -16.21 2.10 -9.69
C LEU A 227 -17.33 1.09 -9.37
N CYS A 228 -17.93 1.19 -8.18
CA CYS A 228 -19.06 0.36 -7.79
C CYS A 228 -20.28 0.61 -8.68
N GLN A 229 -20.62 1.87 -8.97
CA GLN A 229 -21.76 2.20 -9.83
C GLN A 229 -21.63 1.62 -11.24
N GLY A 230 -20.41 1.55 -11.78
CA GLY A 230 -20.14 0.94 -13.08
C GLY A 230 -20.14 -0.59 -13.09
N HIS A 231 -20.22 -1.26 -11.94
CA HIS A 231 -20.02 -2.71 -11.84
C HIS A 231 -21.32 -3.48 -11.57
N ALA A 232 -21.73 -4.31 -12.54
CA ALA A 232 -23.04 -4.98 -12.57
C ALA A 232 -23.41 -5.75 -11.30
N THR A 233 -22.47 -6.48 -10.70
CA THR A 233 -22.73 -7.37 -9.56
C THR A 233 -22.30 -6.81 -8.20
N LEU A 234 -21.47 -5.76 -8.19
CA LEU A 234 -20.92 -5.16 -6.96
C LEU A 234 -21.56 -3.82 -6.62
N CYS A 235 -22.41 -3.27 -7.48
CA CYS A 235 -23.00 -1.95 -7.29
C CYS A 235 -23.62 -1.78 -5.89
N ASP A 236 -24.54 -2.66 -5.50
CA ASP A 236 -25.23 -2.52 -4.21
C ASP A 236 -24.31 -2.80 -3.02
N THR A 237 -23.53 -3.87 -3.08
CA THR A 237 -22.61 -4.26 -2.00
C THR A 237 -21.50 -3.23 -1.79
N GLY A 238 -20.91 -2.75 -2.88
CA GLY A 238 -19.90 -1.70 -2.87
C GLY A 238 -20.45 -0.34 -2.44
N ARG A 239 -21.69 0.02 -2.83
CA ARG A 239 -22.34 1.24 -2.32
C ARG A 239 -22.55 1.20 -0.82
N ARG A 240 -22.96 0.05 -0.26
CA ARG A 240 -23.07 -0.13 1.20
C ARG A 240 -21.71 0.07 1.88
N LEU A 241 -20.66 -0.60 1.41
CA LEU A 241 -19.31 -0.43 1.96
C LEU A 241 -18.86 1.04 1.91
N VAL A 242 -19.01 1.70 0.77
CA VAL A 242 -18.64 3.12 0.62
C VAL A 242 -19.41 3.99 1.62
N SER A 243 -20.70 3.76 1.80
CA SER A 243 -21.50 4.48 2.79
C SER A 243 -21.00 4.24 4.21
N THR A 244 -20.75 2.99 4.60
CA THR A 244 -20.26 2.61 5.93
C THR A 244 -18.90 3.26 6.22
N VAL A 245 -17.94 3.10 5.31
CA VAL A 245 -16.57 3.62 5.45
C VAL A 245 -16.55 5.15 5.47
N THR A 246 -17.33 5.80 4.60
CA THR A 246 -17.42 7.27 4.58
C THR A 246 -18.01 7.80 5.89
N HIS A 247 -19.09 7.16 6.38
CA HIS A 247 -19.72 7.55 7.63
C HIS A 247 -18.77 7.38 8.83
N LEU A 248 -18.02 6.27 8.87
CA LEU A 248 -17.03 6.05 9.92
C LEU A 248 -15.93 7.12 9.87
N LEU A 249 -15.36 7.38 8.70
CA LEU A 249 -14.36 8.43 8.50
C LEU A 249 -14.88 9.80 8.95
N ASP A 250 -16.13 10.15 8.62
CA ASP A 250 -16.75 11.40 9.08
C ASP A 250 -16.76 11.51 10.61
N ARG A 251 -17.17 10.45 11.29
CA ARG A 251 -17.22 10.42 12.77
C ARG A 251 -15.85 10.50 13.40
N LEU A 252 -14.90 9.71 12.92
CA LEU A 252 -13.54 9.68 13.45
C LEU A 252 -12.82 11.02 13.23
N LEU A 253 -12.98 11.64 12.05
CA LEU A 253 -12.39 12.95 11.75
C LEU A 253 -13.01 14.06 12.61
N GLN A 254 -14.34 14.07 12.78
CA GLN A 254 -15.02 14.99 13.70
C GLN A 254 -14.50 14.84 15.14
N TYR A 255 -14.40 13.60 15.63
CA TYR A 255 -13.88 13.31 16.96
C TYR A 255 -12.45 13.83 17.15
N ARG A 256 -11.57 13.61 16.16
CA ARG A 256 -10.19 14.13 16.19
C ARG A 256 -10.16 15.66 16.28
N THR A 257 -10.95 16.35 15.46
CA THR A 257 -10.99 17.82 15.48
C THR A 257 -11.46 18.38 16.83
N HIS A 258 -12.44 17.74 17.46
CA HIS A 258 -12.90 18.16 18.78
C HIS A 258 -11.83 17.97 19.86
N HIS A 259 -11.13 16.84 19.86
CA HIS A 259 -10.05 16.59 20.82
C HIS A 259 -8.88 17.58 20.68
N GLU A 260 -8.48 17.91 19.45
CA GLU A 260 -7.43 18.91 19.16
C GLU A 260 -7.78 20.33 19.65
N HIS A 261 -9.07 20.65 19.82
CA HIS A 261 -9.51 22.00 20.26
C HIS A 261 -9.71 22.09 21.77
N THR A 262 -9.73 20.96 22.48
CA THR A 262 -9.98 20.89 23.93
C THR A 262 -8.75 20.55 24.77
N GLY A 263 -7.62 20.20 24.15
CA GLY A 263 -6.35 19.90 24.82
C GLY A 263 -5.29 20.97 24.54
#